data_AF-A0A9D6E0H3-F1
#
_entry.id   AF-A0A9D6E0H3-F1
#
_cell.length_a   1.000
_cell.length_b   1.000
_cell.length_c   1.000
_cell.angle_alpha   90.00
_cell.angle_beta   90.00
_cell.angle_gamma   90.00
#
_symmetry.space_group_name_H-M   'P 1'
#
loop_
_entity.id
_entity.type
_entity.pdbx_description
1 polymer ?
#
loop_
_entity_poly.entity_id
_entity_poly.type
_entity_poly.pdbx_seq_one_letter_code
_entity_poly.pdbx_strand_id
1 'polypeptide(L)' 'MGSVQEDRIIDALMAGKDLNAIVVREIMDPPFPVVKLESGIEQISAILGHEAHAILVESNGSYEIITKYDLVHSML' A
#
# COMPACT_ATOMS: atom_id res chain seq x y z
N MET A 1 -10.22 -0.55 0.71
CA MET A 1 -8.97 -1.19 1.17
C MET A 1 -7.85 -0.21 0.89
N GLY A 2 -6.98 0.08 1.85
CA GLY A 2 -5.91 1.09 1.73
C GLY A 2 -4.89 0.91 2.85
N SER A 3 -3.90 1.78 2.95
CA SER A 3 -2.86 1.71 3.99
C SER A 3 -3.03 2.76 5.07
N VAL A 4 -2.45 2.45 6.23
CA VAL A 4 -2.04 3.47 7.20
C VAL A 4 -0.53 3.38 7.27
N GLN A 5 0.16 4.48 6.96
CA GLN A 5 1.60 4.59 7.10
C GLN A 5 1.98 5.22 8.44
N GLU A 6 3.21 4.97 8.89
CA GLU A 6 3.70 5.42 10.19
C GLU A 6 3.69 6.94 10.32
N ASP A 7 4.00 7.66 9.25
CA ASP A 7 3.94 9.12 9.17
C ASP A 7 2.55 9.66 9.52
N ARG A 8 1.47 9.00 9.06
CA ARG A 8 0.08 9.37 9.42
C ARG A 8 -0.22 9.23 10.90
N ILE A 9 0.34 8.20 11.54
CA ILE A 9 0.18 7.97 12.97
C ILE A 9 0.95 9.04 13.76
N ILE A 10 2.18 9.34 13.33
CA ILE A 10 3.02 10.39 13.92
C ILE A 10 2.35 11.77 13.77
N ASP A 11 1.83 12.10 12.58
CA ASP A 11 1.11 13.34 12.32
C ASP A 11 -0.12 13.49 13.24
N ALA A 12 -0.88 12.40 13.42
CA ALA A 12 -2.03 12.38 14.33
C ALA A 12 -1.63 12.63 15.79
N LEU A 13 -0.54 12.01 16.25
CA LEU A 13 0.04 12.23 17.58
C LEU A 13 0.48 13.69 17.75
N MET A 14 1.20 14.24 16.77
CA MET A 14 1.69 15.62 16.80
C MET A 14 0.54 16.64 16.76
N ALA A 15 -0.58 16.30 16.13
CA ALA A 15 -1.81 17.08 16.16
C ALA A 15 -2.60 16.95 17.48
N GLY A 16 -2.10 16.19 18.46
CA GLY A 16 -2.73 16.00 19.77
C GLY A 16 -3.98 15.12 19.75
N LYS A 17 -4.15 14.28 18.71
CA LYS A 17 -5.28 13.34 18.66
C LYS A 17 -5.04 12.17 19.63
N ASP A 18 -6.10 11.72 20.29
CA ASP A 18 -6.07 10.47 21.07
C ASP A 18 -6.14 9.27 20.12
N LEU A 19 -5.02 8.58 19.92
CA LEU A 19 -4.93 7.43 19.02
C LEU A 19 -5.93 6.32 19.36
N ASN A 20 -6.34 6.16 20.62
CA ASN A 20 -7.31 5.13 21.01
C ASN A 20 -8.74 5.45 20.56
N ALA A 21 -9.00 6.73 20.27
CA ALA A 21 -10.31 7.22 19.84
C ALA A 21 -10.37 7.50 18.32
N ILE A 22 -9.23 7.52 17.62
CA ILE A 22 -9.20 7.75 16.17
C ILE A 22 -9.82 6.57 15.44
N VAL A 23 -10.74 6.87 14.54
CA VAL A 23 -11.25 5.87 13.59
C VAL A 23 -10.21 5.69 12.48
N VAL A 24 -9.74 4.46 12.25
CA VAL A 24 -8.69 4.13 11.25
C VAL A 24 -8.91 4.83 9.89
N ARG A 25 -10.15 4.87 9.41
CA ARG A 25 -10.52 5.49 8.13
C ARG A 25 -10.16 6.98 8.03
N GLU A 26 -10.00 7.68 9.15
CA GLU A 26 -9.67 9.12 9.20
C GLU A 26 -8.20 9.41 8.91
N ILE A 27 -7.34 8.40 9.05
CA ILE A 27 -5.89 8.51 8.83
C ILE A 27 -5.39 7.56 7.74
N MET A 28 -6.31 6.88 7.04
CA MET A 28 -5.96 6.02 5.91
C MET A 28 -5.55 6.86 4.71
N ASP A 29 -4.50 6.41 4.04
CA ASP A 29 -4.13 6.87 2.70
C ASP A 29 -5.13 6.37 1.65
N PRO A 30 -5.10 6.96 0.44
CA PRO A 30 -5.83 6.43 -0.70
C PRO A 30 -5.58 4.93 -0.92
N PRO A 31 -6.56 4.19 -1.48
CA PRO A 31 -6.40 2.78 -1.81
C PRO A 31 -5.19 2.55 -2.72
N PHE A 32 -4.44 1.47 -2.46
CA PHE A 32 -3.40 1.04 -3.40
C PHE A 32 -4.01 0.61 -4.73
N PRO A 33 -3.28 0.80 -5.85
CA PRO A 33 -3.66 0.19 -7.12
C PRO A 33 -3.83 -1.31 -6.96
N VAL A 34 -4.90 -1.84 -7.56
CA VAL A 34 -5.19 -3.28 -7.60
C VAL A 34 -4.87 -3.80 -9.00
N VAL A 35 -4.11 -4.88 -9.07
CA VAL A 35 -3.81 -5.60 -10.32
C VAL A 35 -4.27 -7.05 -10.21
N LYS A 36 -4.41 -7.72 -11.34
CA LYS A 36 -4.72 -9.16 -11.36
C LYS A 36 -3.47 -10.01 -11.26
N LEU A 37 -3.59 -11.25 -10.79
CA LEU A 37 -2.49 -12.21 -10.72
C LEU A 37 -1.77 -12.42 -12.07
N GLU A 38 -2.50 -12.37 -13.19
CA GLU A 38 -1.94 -12.50 -14.54
C GLU A 38 -1.20 -11.26 -15.08
N SER A 39 -1.12 -10.17 -14.28
CA SER A 39 -0.47 -8.93 -14.73
C SER A 39 1.03 -9.13 -14.93
N GLY A 40 1.55 -8.67 -16.07
CA GLY A 40 2.95 -8.83 -16.42
C GLY A 40 3.90 -8.01 -15.53
N ILE A 41 5.14 -8.49 -15.40
CA ILE A 41 6.17 -7.85 -14.57
C ILE A 41 6.48 -6.42 -15.02
N GLU A 42 6.38 -6.11 -16.32
CA GLU A 42 6.61 -4.74 -16.83
C GLU A 42 5.56 -3.76 -16.32
N GLN A 43 4.29 -4.16 -16.30
CA GLN A 43 3.20 -3.34 -15.78
C GLN A 43 3.36 -3.12 -14.26
N ILE A 44 3.66 -4.20 -13.52
CA ILE A 44 3.91 -4.14 -12.07
C ILE A 44 5.09 -3.21 -11.79
N SER A 45 6.18 -3.34 -12.56
CA SER A 45 7.38 -2.52 -12.40
C SER A 45 7.12 -1.04 -12.71
N ALA A 46 6.31 -0.73 -13.72
CA ALA A 46 5.94 0.65 -14.04
C ALA A 46 5.17 1.32 -12.90
N ILE A 47 4.17 0.63 -12.35
CA ILE A 47 3.36 1.13 -11.23
C ILE A 47 4.24 1.33 -9.98
N LEU A 48 5.02 0.32 -9.60
CA LEU A 48 5.90 0.37 -8.42
C LEU A 48 7.11 1.33 -8.58
N GLY A 49 7.47 1.63 -9.83
CA GLY A 49 8.58 2.52 -10.17
C GLY A 49 8.21 4.00 -10.10
N HIS A 50 6.98 4.35 -10.46
CA HIS A 50 6.59 5.73 -10.73
C HIS A 50 5.30 6.20 -10.05
N GLU A 51 4.38 5.30 -9.71
CA GLU A 51 3.01 5.68 -9.31
C GLU A 51 2.71 5.36 -7.85
N ALA A 52 3.15 4.22 -7.35
CA ALA A 52 2.84 3.76 -6.00
C ALA A 52 4.01 3.00 -5.36
N HIS A 53 4.07 2.98 -4.03
CA HIS A 53 5.10 2.24 -3.29
C HIS A 53 4.75 0.76 -3.05
N ALA A 54 3.46 0.43 -3.19
CA ALA A 54 2.92 -0.92 -3.11
C ALA A 54 1.69 -1.06 -4.02
N ILE A 55 1.39 -2.30 -4.39
CA ILE A 55 0.17 -2.70 -5.11
C ILE A 55 -0.50 -3.86 -4.40
N LEU A 56 -1.79 -4.01 -4.63
CA LEU A 56 -2.53 -5.21 -4.25
C LEU A 56 -2.72 -6.11 -5.47
N VAL A 57 -2.45 -7.41 -5.32
CA VAL A 57 -2.68 -8.42 -6.34
C VAL A 57 -3.91 -9.22 -5.96
N GLU A 58 -4.93 -9.17 -6.80
CA GLU A 58 -6.16 -9.93 -6.63
C GLU A 58 -6.06 -11.32 -7.27
N SER A 59 -6.46 -12.34 -6.52
CA SER A 59 -6.53 -13.72 -6.98
C SER A 59 -7.67 -14.46 -6.27
N ASN A 60 -8.67 -14.88 -7.04
CA ASN A 60 -9.81 -15.66 -6.56
C ASN A 60 -10.50 -15.07 -5.31
N GLY A 61 -10.66 -13.75 -5.26
CA GLY A 61 -11.29 -13.05 -4.13
C GLY A 61 -10.38 -12.79 -2.93
N SER A 62 -9.11 -13.18 -3.00
CA SER A 62 -8.06 -12.83 -2.03
C SER A 62 -7.17 -11.71 -2.58
N TYR A 63 -6.52 -10.98 -1.68
CA TYR A 63 -5.56 -9.93 -2.02
C TYR A 63 -4.23 -10.20 -1.33
N GLU A 64 -3.15 -10.09 -2.09
CA GLU A 64 -1.78 -10.07 -1.59
C GLU A 64 -1.16 -8.70 -1.86
N ILE A 65 -0.14 -8.31 -1.09
CA ILE A 65 0.57 -7.04 -1.28
C ILE A 65 1.95 -7.30 -1.86
N ILE A 66 2.33 -6.50 -2.86
CA ILE A 66 3.69 -6.48 -3.42
C ILE A 66 4.22 -5.05 -3.29
N THR A 67 5.43 -4.91 -2.76
CA THR A 67 6.14 -3.65 -2.60
C THR A 67 7.28 -3.53 -3.59
N LYS A 68 7.84 -2.32 -3.71
CA LYS A 68 9.08 -2.09 -4.47
C LYS A 68 10.26 -2.96 -3.96
N TYR A 69 10.29 -3.26 -2.66
CA TYR A 69 11.33 -4.13 -2.09
C TYR A 69 11.24 -5.54 -2.67
N ASP A 70 10.04 -6.13 -2.72
CA ASP A 70 9.83 -7.48 -3.24
C ASP A 70 10.27 -7.60 -4.70
N LEU A 71 9.96 -6.58 -5.51
CA LEU A 71 10.40 -6.49 -6.90
C LEU A 71 11.93 -6.50 -7.02
N VAL A 72 12.62 -5.64 -6.27
CA VAL A 72 14.09 -5.56 -6.30
C VAL A 72 14.71 -6.85 -5.76
N HIS A 73 14.14 -7.41 -4.69
CA HIS A 73 14.64 -8.63 -4.07
C HIS A 73 14.49 -9.86 -4.97
N SER A 74 13.43 -9.95 -5.77
CA SER A 74 13.24 -11.05 -6.73
C SER A 74 14.27 -11.07 -7.88
N MET A 75 14.97 -9.96 -8.11
CA MET A 75 15.99 -9.81 -9.15
C MET A 75 17.43 -10.06 -8.64
N LEU A 76 17.60 -10.23 -7.33
CA LEU A 76 18.87 -10.52 -6.66
C LEU A 76 19.01 -12.01 -6.36
#